data_AF-A0A957T4N9-F1
#
_entry.id   AF-A0A957T4N9-F1
#
_cell.length_a   1.000
_cell.length_b   1.000
_cell.length_c   1.000
_cell.angle_alpha   90.00
_cell.angle_beta   90.00
_cell.angle_gamma   90.00
#
_symmetry.space_group_name_H-M   'P 1'
#
loop_
_entity.id
_entity.type
_entity.pdbx_description
1 polymer ?
#
loop_
_entity_poly.entity_id
_entity_poly.type
_entity_poly.pdbx_seq_one_letter_code
_entity_poly.pdbx_strand_id
1 'polypeptide(L)'
;MWHKLIQTALDRQNYEDAARQLADVVSGAQEQRVEQINALLAQFPRKLLDNDPDLLLIQALQALHAEQLDQALPLLQRASLFYLQRQAVEQALNCYYHLIGLYQRWENFPMAAVYVEEARKLLKQVTNAEHQAKLTLRLAELCPDIGRLRDGLSYAQQALDYFRFSEQILEHFQALRFLSLIERQLGEYAMAEAHLAMARQLTYTGTIGMGAQTTLLNAAAHLAWYRGNLTEAQTIVTAYEQLVQQQELGKQEIYAVTLRGNLQRAQQEYTKALQTYQAAHDLVHRYQYTRYLPWLTVQESWCYLLMGDLREARARLQQALDHADYGQMMSFNIPLAIYHLLSGQYFVAHDLLAASLEYYERSGDTL
;
A
#
# COMPACT_ATOMS: atom_id res chain seq x y z
N MET A 1 22.07 22.81 1.34
CA MET A 1 22.27 23.57 2.60
C MET A 1 22.31 22.63 3.80
N TRP A 2 21.31 21.75 3.97
CA TRP A 2 21.26 20.75 5.06
C TRP A 2 22.50 19.84 5.15
N HIS A 3 23.00 19.29 4.03
CA HIS A 3 24.17 18.40 4.02
C HIS A 3 25.39 19.03 4.69
N LYS A 4 25.63 20.33 4.45
CA LYS A 4 26.76 21.04 5.04
C LYS A 4 26.58 21.22 6.55
N LEU A 5 25.34 21.40 7.03
CA LEU A 5 25.05 21.51 8.46
C LEU A 5 25.28 20.19 9.18
N ILE A 6 24.75 19.09 8.63
CA ILE A 6 24.99 17.74 9.17
C ILE A 6 26.46 17.39 9.13
N GLN A 7 27.15 17.65 8.02
CA GLN A 7 28.60 17.42 7.92
C GLN A 7 29.37 18.24 8.96
N THR A 8 28.98 19.50 9.19
CA THR A 8 29.63 20.33 10.22
C THR A 8 29.42 19.75 11.63
N ALA A 9 28.23 19.20 11.92
CA ALA A 9 27.96 18.53 13.19
C ALA A 9 28.77 17.22 13.33
N LEU A 10 28.87 16.42 12.27
CA LEU A 10 29.69 15.21 12.20
C LEU A 10 31.19 15.52 12.40
N ASP A 11 31.72 16.53 11.72
CA ASP A 11 33.12 16.97 11.83
C ASP A 11 33.45 17.43 13.27
N ARG A 12 32.46 17.99 13.97
CA ARG A 12 32.54 18.39 15.38
C ARG A 12 32.24 17.26 16.37
N GLN A 13 31.98 16.05 15.89
CA GLN A 13 31.57 14.88 16.69
C GLN A 13 30.29 15.12 17.51
N ASN A 14 29.45 16.09 17.09
CA ASN A 14 28.15 16.32 17.68
C ASN A 14 27.11 15.37 17.04
N TYR A 15 27.23 14.08 17.36
CA TYR A 15 26.47 13.03 16.69
C TYR A 15 24.96 13.10 16.98
N GLU A 16 24.55 13.56 18.16
CA GLU A 16 23.13 13.70 18.50
C GLU A 16 22.45 14.75 17.62
N ASP A 17 23.07 15.92 17.46
CA ASP A 17 22.59 16.98 16.58
C ASP A 17 22.62 16.55 15.11
N ALA A 18 23.68 15.87 14.69
CA ALA A 18 23.78 15.33 13.33
C ALA A 18 22.67 14.30 13.03
N ALA A 19 22.37 13.39 13.97
CA ALA A 19 21.33 12.38 13.83
C ALA A 19 19.93 13.02 13.74
N ARG A 20 19.64 13.97 14.63
CA ARG A 20 18.36 14.70 14.63
C ARG A 20 18.14 15.47 13.33
N GLN A 21 19.13 16.25 12.89
CA GLN A 21 19.05 16.98 11.62
C GLN A 21 18.90 16.04 10.41
N LEU A 22 19.56 14.88 10.45
CA LEU A 22 19.40 13.88 9.39
C LEU A 22 17.99 13.28 9.39
N ALA A 23 17.42 13.00 10.56
CA ALA A 23 16.07 12.46 10.69
C ALA A 23 15.02 13.45 10.16
N ASP A 24 15.16 14.74 10.50
CA ASP A 24 14.29 15.80 9.98
C ASP A 24 14.33 15.86 8.44
N VAL A 25 15.53 15.80 7.86
CA VAL A 25 15.70 15.79 6.39
C VAL A 25 15.06 14.56 5.75
N VAL A 26 15.16 13.39 6.38
CA VAL A 26 14.62 12.14 5.84
C VAL A 26 13.10 12.11 5.95
N SER A 27 12.53 12.69 7.01
CA SER A 27 11.08 12.80 7.20
C SER A 27 10.38 13.78 6.23
N GLY A 28 11.11 14.76 5.66
CA GLY A 28 10.57 15.86 4.87
C GLY A 28 10.60 15.72 3.33
N ALA A 29 10.73 14.52 2.77
CA ALA A 29 10.97 14.18 1.35
C ALA A 29 12.47 14.24 0.92
N GLN A 30 13.01 13.29 0.15
CA GLN A 30 12.52 12.72 -1.11
C GLN A 30 13.40 11.51 -1.51
N GLU A 31 12.84 10.57 -2.28
CA GLU A 31 13.48 9.36 -2.85
C GLU A 31 14.85 9.60 -3.54
N GLN A 32 15.17 10.86 -3.90
CA GLN A 32 16.35 11.23 -4.68
C GLN A 32 17.65 11.43 -3.87
N ARG A 33 17.67 11.10 -2.57
CA ARG A 33 18.82 11.40 -1.68
C ARG A 33 19.41 10.19 -0.98
N VAL A 34 19.03 8.98 -1.37
CA VAL A 34 19.43 7.73 -0.70
C VAL A 34 20.95 7.60 -0.59
N GLU A 35 21.69 7.87 -1.67
CA GLU A 35 23.15 7.80 -1.67
C GLU A 35 23.79 8.80 -0.70
N GLN A 36 23.28 10.04 -0.67
CA GLN A 36 23.79 11.08 0.22
C GLN A 36 23.50 10.74 1.69
N ILE A 37 22.32 10.19 1.98
CA ILE A 37 21.93 9.74 3.33
C ILE A 37 22.83 8.57 3.75
N ASN A 38 23.05 7.58 2.87
CA ASN A 38 23.96 6.45 3.12
C ASN A 38 25.39 6.92 3.41
N ALA A 39 25.90 7.89 2.64
CA ALA A 39 27.23 8.45 2.83
C ALA A 39 27.37 9.17 4.19
N LEU A 40 26.32 9.84 4.66
CA LEU A 40 26.31 10.48 5.98
C LEU A 40 26.20 9.44 7.11
N LEU A 41 25.33 8.43 6.97
CA LEU A 41 25.19 7.34 7.95
C LEU A 41 26.49 6.58 8.17
N ALA A 42 27.27 6.36 7.11
CA ALA A 42 28.57 5.66 7.18
C ALA A 42 29.61 6.39 8.05
N GLN A 43 29.40 7.67 8.36
CA GLN A 43 30.30 8.47 9.22
C GLN A 43 29.97 8.34 10.71
N PHE A 44 28.82 7.75 11.08
CA PHE A 44 28.47 7.54 12.48
C PHE A 44 29.18 6.32 13.08
N PRO A 45 29.63 6.39 14.35
CA PRO A 45 30.11 5.22 15.07
C PRO A 45 29.08 4.08 15.10
N ARG A 46 29.53 2.85 14.85
CA ARG A 46 28.65 1.65 14.82
C ARG A 46 27.78 1.49 16.06
N LYS A 47 28.34 1.78 17.25
CA LYS A 47 27.60 1.73 18.51
C LYS A 47 26.41 2.70 18.54
N LEU A 48 26.51 3.86 17.87
CA LEU A 48 25.41 4.82 17.78
C LEU A 48 24.37 4.37 16.75
N LEU A 49 24.79 3.87 15.59
CA LEU A 49 23.88 3.27 14.60
C LEU A 49 22.98 2.19 15.23
N ASP A 50 23.52 1.42 16.17
CA ASP A 50 22.76 0.36 16.83
C ASP A 50 21.85 0.85 17.98
N ASN A 51 22.04 2.05 18.55
CA ASN A 51 21.37 2.43 19.81
C ASN A 51 20.71 3.82 19.80
N ASP A 52 20.95 4.63 18.77
CA ASP A 52 20.30 5.92 18.63
C ASP A 52 18.97 5.78 17.85
N PRO A 53 17.82 6.22 18.42
CA PRO A 53 16.53 6.03 17.80
C PRO A 53 16.36 6.80 16.48
N ASP A 54 17.00 7.96 16.32
CA ASP A 54 16.92 8.74 15.09
C ASP A 54 17.66 8.02 13.96
N LEU A 55 18.87 7.49 14.26
CA LEU A 55 19.64 6.68 13.30
C LEU A 55 18.92 5.37 12.92
N LEU A 56 18.33 4.67 13.89
CA LEU A 56 17.53 3.47 13.65
C LEU A 56 16.32 3.76 12.76
N LEU A 57 15.62 4.87 13.00
CA LEU A 57 14.51 5.31 12.15
C LEU A 57 15.00 5.60 10.72
N ILE A 58 16.09 6.33 10.55
CA ILE A 58 16.63 6.63 9.21
C ILE A 58 16.99 5.33 8.47
N GLN A 59 17.68 4.39 9.11
CA GLN A 59 18.01 3.09 8.51
C GLN A 59 16.74 2.31 8.13
N ALA A 60 15.71 2.36 8.98
CA ALA A 60 14.43 1.73 8.67
C ALA A 60 13.76 2.35 7.44
N LEU A 61 13.77 3.68 7.33
CA LEU A 61 13.19 4.38 6.18
C LEU A 61 13.92 4.07 4.87
N GLN A 62 15.24 3.90 4.92
CA GLN A 62 16.01 3.44 3.77
C GLN A 62 15.68 2.00 3.39
N ALA A 63 15.57 1.09 4.37
CA ALA A 63 15.14 -0.28 4.14
C ALA A 63 13.72 -0.32 3.55
N LEU A 64 12.79 0.50 4.04
CA LEU A 64 11.44 0.64 3.46
C LEU A 64 11.45 1.17 2.03
N HIS A 65 12.33 2.11 1.71
CA HIS A 65 12.47 2.62 0.35
C HIS A 65 13.02 1.56 -0.61
N ALA A 66 13.94 0.71 -0.12
CA ALA A 66 14.47 -0.42 -0.86
C ALA A 66 13.54 -1.66 -0.87
N GLU A 67 12.30 -1.54 -0.36
CA GLU A 67 11.35 -2.65 -0.16
C GLU A 67 11.91 -3.84 0.65
N GLN A 68 12.88 -3.57 1.53
CA GLN A 68 13.48 -4.53 2.46
C GLN A 68 12.71 -4.55 3.78
N LEU A 69 11.46 -5.00 3.72
CA LEU A 69 10.52 -4.95 4.84
C LEU A 69 11.03 -5.73 6.07
N ASP A 70 11.70 -6.88 5.86
CA ASP A 70 12.28 -7.69 6.94
C ASP A 70 13.40 -6.97 7.71
N GLN A 71 14.15 -6.09 7.02
CA GLN A 71 15.19 -5.28 7.64
C GLN A 71 14.60 -4.06 8.35
N ALA A 72 13.58 -3.43 7.76
CA ALA A 72 12.93 -2.26 8.33
C ALA A 72 12.19 -2.56 9.64
N LEU A 73 11.50 -3.70 9.74
CA LEU A 73 10.68 -4.05 10.89
C LEU A 73 11.43 -3.97 12.24
N PRO A 74 12.54 -4.71 12.47
CA PRO A 74 13.22 -4.68 13.75
C PRO A 74 13.81 -3.30 14.07
N LEU A 75 14.17 -2.51 13.06
CA LEU A 75 14.68 -1.16 13.25
C LEU A 75 13.57 -0.22 13.75
N LEU A 76 12.38 -0.25 13.13
CA LEU A 76 11.22 0.54 13.58
C LEU A 76 10.77 0.17 14.99
N GLN A 77 10.73 -1.13 15.30
CA GLN A 77 10.36 -1.60 16.64
C GLN A 77 11.36 -1.15 17.70
N ARG A 78 12.66 -1.20 17.40
CA ARG A 78 13.70 -0.74 18.34
C ARG A 78 13.67 0.79 18.50
N ALA A 79 13.52 1.53 17.40
CA ALA A 79 13.39 2.99 17.44
C ALA A 79 12.18 3.41 18.29
N SER A 80 11.01 2.80 18.09
CA SER A 80 9.80 3.12 18.86
C SER A 80 9.97 2.85 20.35
N LEU A 81 10.59 1.73 20.73
CA LEU A 81 10.89 1.42 22.13
C LEU A 81 11.82 2.45 22.77
N PHE A 82 12.87 2.87 22.08
CA PHE A 82 13.78 3.90 22.57
C PHE A 82 13.10 5.26 22.70
N TYR A 83 12.26 5.67 21.75
CA TYR A 83 11.49 6.91 21.87
C TYR A 83 10.51 6.86 23.06
N LEU A 84 9.82 5.73 23.27
CA LEU A 84 8.93 5.55 24.42
C LEU A 84 9.70 5.63 25.75
N GLN A 85 10.88 5.01 25.85
CA GLN A 85 11.75 5.13 27.04
C GLN A 85 12.17 6.57 27.32
N ARG A 86 12.36 7.38 26.26
CA ARG A 86 12.70 8.80 26.34
C ARG A 86 11.48 9.71 26.49
N GLN A 87 10.26 9.17 26.59
CA GLN A 87 8.99 9.92 26.60
C GLN A 87 8.76 10.78 25.34
N ALA A 88 9.41 10.43 24.24
CA ALA A 88 9.30 11.07 22.93
C ALA A 88 8.12 10.47 22.14
N VAL A 89 6.89 10.70 22.62
CA VAL A 89 5.68 10.02 22.13
C VAL A 89 5.38 10.33 20.66
N GLU A 90 5.60 11.56 20.21
CA GLU A 90 5.36 11.97 18.81
C GLU A 90 6.28 11.22 17.83
N GLN A 91 7.56 11.06 18.18
CA GLN A 91 8.52 10.28 17.39
C GLN A 91 8.20 8.79 17.41
N ALA A 92 7.73 8.27 18.56
CA ALA A 92 7.22 6.90 18.62
C ALA A 92 6.04 6.73 17.65
N LEU A 93 5.05 7.64 17.66
CA LEU A 93 3.92 7.61 16.73
C LEU A 93 4.35 7.56 15.26
N ASN A 94 5.37 8.32 14.87
CA ASN A 94 5.92 8.24 13.51
C ASN A 94 6.40 6.81 13.17
N CYS A 95 7.08 6.13 14.10
CA CYS A 95 7.45 4.73 13.92
C CYS A 95 6.22 3.82 13.74
N TYR A 96 5.15 4.05 14.51
CA TYR A 96 3.90 3.30 14.36
C TYR A 96 3.26 3.52 12.99
N TYR A 97 3.27 4.74 12.44
CA TYR A 97 2.75 4.99 11.09
C TYR A 97 3.51 4.22 10.01
N HIS A 98 4.82 4.07 10.18
CA HIS A 98 5.64 3.25 9.29
C HIS A 98 5.40 1.75 9.50
N LEU A 99 5.20 1.29 10.74
CA LEU A 99 4.85 -0.10 11.03
C LEU A 99 3.50 -0.49 10.41
N ILE A 100 2.49 0.37 10.51
CA ILE A 100 1.19 0.16 9.85
C ILE A 100 1.39 0.01 8.33
N GLY A 101 2.07 0.98 7.71
CA GLY A 101 2.38 0.94 6.27
C GLY A 101 3.21 -0.28 5.86
N LEU A 102 4.14 -0.71 6.69
CA LEU A 102 4.97 -1.90 6.46
C LEU A 102 4.10 -3.17 6.43
N TYR A 103 3.23 -3.37 7.43
CA TYR A 103 2.34 -4.54 7.46
C TYR A 103 1.29 -4.51 6.34
N GLN A 104 0.83 -3.33 5.91
CA GLN A 104 0.00 -3.19 4.70
C GLN A 104 0.78 -3.62 3.45
N ARG A 105 2.04 -3.19 3.29
CA ARG A 105 2.89 -3.61 2.17
C ARG A 105 3.14 -5.12 2.16
N TRP A 106 3.20 -5.74 3.34
CA TRP A 106 3.29 -7.18 3.50
C TRP A 106 2.00 -7.95 3.29
N GLU A 107 0.86 -7.30 3.01
CA GLU A 107 -0.45 -7.98 2.94
C GLU A 107 -0.78 -8.70 4.27
N ASN A 108 -0.47 -8.06 5.40
CA ASN A 108 -0.77 -8.55 6.74
C ASN A 108 -1.62 -7.51 7.49
N PHE A 109 -2.85 -7.36 7.03
CA PHE A 109 -3.83 -6.41 7.55
C PHE A 109 -4.18 -6.62 9.03
N PRO A 110 -4.26 -7.86 9.56
CA PRO A 110 -4.48 -8.07 10.99
C PRO A 110 -3.40 -7.44 11.86
N MET A 111 -2.13 -7.57 11.47
CA MET A 111 -1.05 -6.91 12.21
C MET A 111 -1.06 -5.39 12.02
N ALA A 112 -1.41 -4.90 10.84
CA ALA A 112 -1.57 -3.46 10.62
C ALA A 112 -2.63 -2.87 11.56
N ALA A 113 -3.77 -3.54 11.75
CA ALA A 113 -4.82 -3.15 12.69
C ALA A 113 -4.32 -3.12 14.15
N VAL A 114 -3.52 -4.11 14.57
CA VAL A 114 -2.89 -4.09 15.90
C VAL A 114 -2.05 -2.81 16.10
N TYR A 115 -1.23 -2.42 15.13
CA TYR A 115 -0.42 -1.20 15.24
C TYR A 115 -1.25 0.09 15.14
N VAL A 116 -2.39 0.07 14.43
CA VAL A 116 -3.38 1.16 14.45
C VAL A 116 -3.90 1.37 15.87
N GLU A 117 -4.29 0.30 16.57
CA GLU A 117 -4.80 0.41 17.95
C GLU A 117 -3.74 0.88 18.94
N GLU A 118 -2.50 0.41 18.80
CA GLU A 118 -1.39 0.94 19.60
C GLU A 118 -1.12 2.43 19.31
N ALA A 119 -1.16 2.85 18.05
CA ALA A 119 -1.03 4.25 17.69
C ALA A 119 -2.16 5.10 18.27
N ARG A 120 -3.41 4.61 18.25
CA ARG A 120 -4.57 5.29 18.86
C ARG A 120 -4.40 5.50 20.37
N LYS A 121 -3.82 4.52 21.08
CA LYS A 121 -3.54 4.65 22.53
C LYS A 121 -2.51 5.74 22.80
N LEU A 122 -1.44 5.80 22.00
CA LEU A 122 -0.41 6.84 22.12
C LEU A 122 -0.94 8.22 21.74
N LEU A 123 -1.78 8.30 20.72
CA LEU A 123 -2.33 9.56 20.22
C LEU A 123 -3.16 10.31 21.28
N LYS A 124 -3.77 9.60 22.24
CA LYS A 124 -4.45 10.21 23.40
C LYS A 124 -3.54 11.09 24.26
N GLN A 125 -2.23 10.95 24.12
CA GLN A 125 -1.21 11.70 24.87
C GLN A 125 -0.65 12.89 24.07
N VAL A 126 -1.09 13.08 22.82
CA VAL A 126 -0.58 14.09 21.89
C VAL A 126 -1.70 15.04 21.49
N THR A 127 -1.43 16.35 21.52
CA THR A 127 -2.40 17.39 21.14
C THR A 127 -2.20 17.90 19.71
N ASN A 128 -1.11 17.53 19.05
CA ASN A 128 -0.79 17.94 17.69
C ASN A 128 -1.74 17.27 16.67
N ALA A 129 -2.54 18.10 15.98
CA ALA A 129 -3.53 17.66 15.00
C ALA A 129 -2.91 16.93 13.79
N GLU A 130 -1.63 17.16 13.49
CA GLU A 130 -0.92 16.48 12.41
C GLU A 130 -0.88 14.96 12.63
N HIS A 131 -0.61 14.53 13.87
CA HIS A 131 -0.55 13.11 14.19
C HIS A 131 -1.93 12.45 14.03
N GLN A 132 -3.01 13.17 14.38
CA GLN A 132 -4.36 12.70 14.12
C GLN A 132 -4.62 12.55 12.62
N ALA A 133 -4.23 13.52 11.80
CA ALA A 133 -4.40 13.46 10.35
C ALA A 133 -3.59 12.33 9.71
N LYS A 134 -2.34 12.10 10.15
CA LYS A 134 -1.48 10.99 9.67
C LYS A 134 -2.06 9.62 9.99
N LEU A 135 -2.58 9.43 11.21
CA LEU A 135 -3.24 8.18 11.58
C LEU A 135 -4.53 7.96 10.77
N THR A 136 -5.32 9.02 10.62
CA THR A 136 -6.53 9.01 9.79
C THR A 136 -6.21 8.64 8.33
N LEU A 137 -5.10 9.13 7.77
CA LEU A 137 -4.65 8.75 6.45
C LEU A 137 -4.26 7.27 6.35
N ARG A 138 -3.60 6.71 7.37
CA ARG A 138 -3.28 5.27 7.43
C ARG A 138 -4.52 4.39 7.56
N LEU A 139 -5.53 4.85 8.29
CA LEU A 139 -6.82 4.18 8.37
C LEU A 139 -7.52 4.16 7.00
N ALA A 140 -7.51 5.29 6.29
CA ALA A 140 -8.04 5.35 4.93
C ALA A 140 -7.37 4.37 3.97
N GLU A 141 -6.04 4.20 4.10
CA GLU A 141 -5.28 3.20 3.34
C GLU A 141 -5.68 1.76 3.65
N LEU A 142 -5.95 1.44 4.93
CA LEU A 142 -6.26 0.09 5.39
C LEU A 142 -7.68 -0.35 5.01
N CYS A 143 -8.63 0.58 5.09
CA CYS A 143 -10.06 0.30 4.98
C CYS A 143 -10.49 -0.49 3.72
N PRO A 144 -9.97 -0.23 2.50
CA PRO A 144 -10.23 -1.04 1.32
C PRO A 144 -9.95 -2.53 1.51
N ASP A 145 -8.83 -2.85 2.15
CA ASP A 145 -8.36 -4.23 2.27
C ASP A 145 -9.14 -5.00 3.34
N ILE A 146 -9.62 -4.29 4.36
CA ILE A 146 -10.46 -4.84 5.44
C ILE A 146 -11.97 -4.62 5.23
N GLY A 147 -12.40 -4.24 4.03
CA GLY A 147 -13.81 -4.08 3.68
C GLY A 147 -14.56 -2.91 4.33
N ARG A 148 -13.88 -2.01 5.03
CA ARG A 148 -14.49 -0.84 5.68
C ARG A 148 -14.58 0.38 4.76
N LEU A 149 -15.15 0.22 3.57
CA LEU A 149 -15.10 1.23 2.51
C LEU A 149 -15.69 2.59 2.91
N ARG A 150 -16.86 2.60 3.55
CA ARG A 150 -17.53 3.84 3.97
C ARG A 150 -16.75 4.59 5.04
N ASP A 151 -16.15 3.87 5.99
CA ASP A 151 -15.27 4.46 6.99
C ASP A 151 -13.99 5.00 6.35
N GLY A 152 -13.40 4.23 5.43
CA GLY A 152 -12.24 4.64 4.64
C GLY A 152 -12.50 5.95 3.90
N LEU A 153 -13.68 6.11 3.30
CA LEU A 153 -14.08 7.35 2.62
C LEU A 153 -14.11 8.53 3.61
N SER A 154 -14.69 8.33 4.80
CA SER A 154 -14.72 9.35 5.85
C SER A 154 -13.32 9.71 6.34
N TYR A 155 -12.47 8.72 6.58
CA TYR A 155 -11.08 8.94 6.99
C TYR A 155 -10.29 9.67 5.91
N ALA A 156 -10.40 9.25 4.64
CA ALA A 156 -9.69 9.90 3.54
C ALA A 156 -10.11 11.37 3.39
N GLN A 157 -11.40 11.68 3.55
CA GLN A 157 -11.90 13.05 3.53
C GLN A 157 -11.38 13.89 4.70
N GLN A 158 -11.38 13.33 5.92
CA GLN A 158 -10.84 14.02 7.10
C GLN A 158 -9.33 14.31 6.95
N ALA A 159 -8.55 13.36 6.42
CA ALA A 159 -7.14 13.56 6.11
C ALA A 159 -6.97 14.65 5.04
N LEU A 160 -7.77 14.63 3.97
CA LEU A 160 -7.74 15.64 2.91
C LEU A 160 -8.01 17.05 3.46
N ASP A 161 -9.02 17.20 4.31
CA ASP A 161 -9.40 18.49 4.88
C ASP A 161 -8.29 19.13 5.73
N TYR A 162 -7.46 18.30 6.38
CA TYR A 162 -6.26 18.74 7.08
C TYR A 162 -5.13 19.06 6.09
N PHE A 163 -4.76 18.10 5.24
CA PHE A 163 -3.54 18.22 4.44
C PHE A 163 -3.63 19.24 3.30
N ARG A 164 -4.83 19.59 2.83
CA ARG A 164 -5.04 20.63 1.80
C ARG A 164 -4.49 22.01 2.18
N PHE A 165 -4.39 22.30 3.48
CA PHE A 165 -3.88 23.58 4.00
C PHE A 165 -2.52 23.43 4.71
N SER A 166 -1.95 22.24 4.67
CA SER A 166 -0.64 21.95 5.25
C SER A 166 0.46 22.03 4.18
N GLU A 167 1.72 22.07 4.60
CA GLU A 167 2.88 21.96 3.70
C GLU A 167 3.18 20.50 3.27
N GLN A 168 2.36 19.54 3.70
CA GLN A 168 2.53 18.10 3.47
C GLN A 168 1.86 17.65 2.16
N ILE A 169 2.52 17.97 1.05
CA ILE A 169 1.98 17.72 -0.31
C ILE A 169 1.82 16.22 -0.60
N LEU A 170 2.72 15.36 -0.09
CA LEU A 170 2.63 13.92 -0.30
C LEU A 170 1.39 13.32 0.36
N GLU A 171 1.11 13.72 1.59
CA GLU A 171 -0.06 13.29 2.36
C GLU A 171 -1.35 13.81 1.74
N HIS A 172 -1.34 15.05 1.22
CA HIS A 172 -2.46 15.59 0.42
C HIS A 172 -2.72 14.73 -0.83
N PHE A 173 -1.67 14.40 -1.58
CA PHE A 173 -1.75 13.50 -2.73
C PHE A 173 -2.30 12.12 -2.35
N GLN A 174 -1.81 11.54 -1.26
CA GLN A 174 -2.25 10.24 -0.77
C GLN A 174 -3.74 10.25 -0.40
N ALA A 175 -4.22 11.29 0.29
CA ALA A 175 -5.63 11.41 0.66
C ALA A 175 -6.55 11.41 -0.58
N LEU A 176 -6.24 12.23 -1.59
CA LEU A 176 -6.98 12.27 -2.86
C LEU A 176 -6.95 10.92 -3.58
N ARG A 177 -5.80 10.24 -3.57
CA ARG A 177 -5.66 8.92 -4.16
C ARG A 177 -6.52 7.87 -3.46
N PHE A 178 -6.58 7.89 -2.12
CA PHE A 178 -7.41 6.96 -1.36
C PHE A 178 -8.90 7.21 -1.58
N LEU A 179 -9.33 8.48 -1.66
CA LEU A 179 -10.69 8.82 -2.08
C LEU A 179 -11.01 8.19 -3.44
N SER A 180 -10.14 8.41 -4.44
CA SER A 180 -10.33 7.83 -5.78
C SER A 180 -10.40 6.30 -5.76
N LEU A 181 -9.53 5.64 -4.99
CA LEU A 181 -9.53 4.19 -4.85
C LEU A 181 -10.86 3.67 -4.28
N ILE A 182 -11.33 4.27 -3.19
CA ILE A 182 -12.52 3.85 -2.45
C ILE A 182 -13.79 4.16 -3.25
N GLU A 183 -13.90 5.35 -3.83
CA GLU A 183 -15.01 5.75 -4.69
C GLU A 183 -15.14 4.81 -5.89
N ARG A 184 -14.02 4.42 -6.51
CA ARG A 184 -14.02 3.41 -7.58
C ARG A 184 -14.56 2.07 -7.10
N GLN A 185 -14.20 1.61 -5.90
CA GLN A 185 -14.71 0.36 -5.32
C GLN A 185 -16.20 0.45 -4.97
N LEU A 186 -16.69 1.63 -4.60
CA LEU A 186 -18.10 1.92 -4.37
C LEU A 186 -18.91 2.13 -5.67
N GLY A 187 -18.26 2.14 -6.84
CA GLY A 187 -18.89 2.39 -8.14
C GLY A 187 -19.11 3.87 -8.48
N GLU A 188 -18.60 4.79 -7.66
CA GLU A 188 -18.72 6.24 -7.81
C GLU A 188 -17.66 6.80 -8.79
N TYR A 189 -17.66 6.29 -10.02
CA TYR A 189 -16.56 6.52 -10.97
C TYR A 189 -16.30 7.97 -11.33
N ALA A 190 -17.33 8.83 -11.33
CA ALA A 190 -17.18 10.25 -11.63
C ALA A 190 -16.42 10.99 -10.52
N MET A 191 -16.69 10.66 -9.25
CA MET A 191 -15.95 11.22 -8.12
C MET A 191 -14.52 10.66 -8.09
N ALA A 192 -14.38 9.36 -8.35
CA ALA A 192 -13.07 8.73 -8.43
C ALA A 192 -12.16 9.38 -9.48
N GLU A 193 -12.70 9.74 -10.64
CA GLU A 193 -12.00 10.47 -11.69
C GLU A 193 -11.60 11.88 -11.24
N ALA A 194 -12.53 12.62 -10.61
CA ALA A 194 -12.27 13.98 -10.13
C ALA A 194 -11.13 14.01 -9.11
N HIS A 195 -11.16 13.14 -8.09
CA HIS A 195 -10.09 13.07 -7.09
C HIS A 195 -8.76 12.58 -7.67
N LEU A 196 -8.79 11.65 -8.63
CA LEU A 196 -7.56 11.22 -9.31
C LEU A 196 -6.95 12.35 -10.16
N ALA A 197 -7.78 13.17 -10.80
CA ALA A 197 -7.33 14.34 -11.55
C ALA A 197 -6.68 15.39 -10.62
N MET A 198 -7.26 15.63 -9.45
CA MET A 198 -6.67 16.51 -8.43
C MET A 198 -5.33 15.94 -7.93
N ALA A 199 -5.24 14.64 -7.65
CA ALA A 199 -3.99 13.99 -7.26
C ALA A 199 -2.92 14.13 -8.36
N ARG A 200 -3.30 13.96 -9.62
CA ARG A 200 -2.42 14.18 -10.77
C ARG A 200 -1.92 15.62 -10.83
N GLN A 201 -2.78 16.61 -10.56
CA GLN A 201 -2.36 18.01 -10.55
C GLN A 201 -1.23 18.28 -9.55
N LEU A 202 -1.28 17.64 -8.36
CA LEU A 202 -0.24 17.79 -7.34
C LEU A 202 1.14 17.28 -7.81
N THR A 203 1.18 16.31 -8.73
CA THR A 203 2.46 15.84 -9.29
C THR A 203 3.13 16.86 -10.23
N TYR A 204 2.38 17.83 -10.75
CA TYR A 204 2.95 18.92 -11.55
C TYR A 204 3.33 20.13 -10.70
N THR A 205 2.63 20.37 -9.59
CA THR A 205 2.84 21.55 -8.73
C THR A 205 3.78 21.29 -7.56
N GLY A 206 3.99 20.04 -7.19
CA GLY A 206 4.85 19.63 -6.07
C GLY A 206 5.85 18.55 -6.45
N THR A 207 6.87 18.37 -5.61
CA THR A 207 7.88 17.33 -5.81
C THR A 207 7.53 16.09 -4.96
N ILE A 208 6.69 15.21 -5.50
CA ILE A 208 6.08 14.06 -4.78
C ILE A 208 6.81 12.73 -5.09
N GLY A 209 7.91 12.79 -5.85
CA GLY A 209 8.72 11.62 -6.19
C GLY A 209 8.11 10.73 -7.27
N MET A 210 8.85 9.70 -7.67
CA MET A 210 8.46 8.79 -8.76
C MET A 210 7.43 7.76 -8.29
N GLY A 211 7.43 7.43 -6.99
CA GLY A 211 6.39 6.58 -6.38
C GLY A 211 4.96 7.12 -6.56
N ALA A 212 4.79 8.44 -6.65
CA ALA A 212 3.49 9.04 -6.94
C ALA A 212 3.01 8.71 -8.37
N GLN A 213 3.92 8.72 -9.34
CA GLN A 213 3.59 8.46 -10.74
C GLN A 213 3.17 7.01 -10.97
N THR A 214 3.88 6.04 -10.38
CA THR A 214 3.51 4.61 -10.48
C THR A 214 2.14 4.36 -9.87
N THR A 215 1.87 4.97 -8.72
CA THR A 215 0.58 4.79 -8.04
C THR A 215 -0.58 5.47 -8.79
N LEU A 216 -0.34 6.62 -9.44
CA LEU A 216 -1.31 7.26 -10.33
C LEU A 216 -1.64 6.40 -11.55
N LEU A 217 -0.62 5.82 -12.20
CA LEU A 217 -0.83 4.96 -13.37
C LEU A 217 -1.63 3.72 -13.00
N ASN A 218 -1.32 3.09 -11.86
CA ASN A 218 -2.10 1.96 -11.35
C ASN A 218 -3.57 2.33 -11.12
N ALA A 219 -3.83 3.44 -10.39
CA ALA A 219 -5.19 3.90 -10.12
C ALA A 219 -5.96 4.28 -11.40
N ALA A 220 -5.30 4.95 -12.34
CA ALA A 220 -5.90 5.36 -13.62
C ALA A 220 -6.24 4.16 -14.51
N ALA A 221 -5.35 3.16 -14.59
CA ALA A 221 -5.59 1.94 -15.34
C ALA A 221 -6.78 1.16 -14.78
N HIS A 222 -6.87 1.02 -13.45
CA HIS A 222 -8.04 0.42 -12.81
C HIS A 222 -9.32 1.22 -13.07
N LEU A 223 -9.30 2.55 -12.98
CA LEU A 223 -10.48 3.37 -13.24
C LEU A 223 -10.97 3.22 -14.69
N ALA A 224 -10.07 3.29 -15.67
CA ALA A 224 -10.40 3.06 -17.07
C ALA A 224 -10.98 1.67 -17.30
N TRP A 225 -10.37 0.64 -16.70
CA TRP A 225 -10.86 -0.74 -16.79
C TRP A 225 -12.27 -0.90 -16.23
N TYR A 226 -12.54 -0.41 -15.03
CA TYR A 226 -13.85 -0.56 -14.37
C TYR A 226 -14.97 0.23 -15.07
N ARG A 227 -14.62 1.26 -15.84
CA ARG A 227 -15.56 1.97 -16.73
C ARG A 227 -15.79 1.29 -18.08
N GLY A 228 -15.09 0.18 -18.35
CA GLY A 228 -15.16 -0.55 -19.62
C GLY A 228 -14.27 0.02 -20.73
N ASN A 229 -13.43 1.02 -20.45
CA ASN A 229 -12.53 1.62 -21.43
C ASN A 229 -11.25 0.78 -21.57
N LEU A 230 -11.36 -0.43 -22.13
CA LEU A 230 -10.25 -1.39 -22.19
C LEU A 230 -9.03 -0.88 -22.99
N THR A 231 -9.23 -0.11 -24.07
CA THR A 231 -8.14 0.46 -24.88
C THR A 231 -7.33 1.50 -24.11
N GLU A 232 -8.01 2.36 -23.36
CA GLU A 232 -7.37 3.35 -22.50
C GLU A 232 -6.61 2.66 -21.36
N ALA A 233 -7.26 1.71 -20.67
CA ALA A 233 -6.64 0.94 -19.62
C ALA A 233 -5.36 0.22 -20.11
N GLN A 234 -5.40 -0.39 -21.31
CA GLN A 234 -4.24 -1.04 -21.90
C GLN A 234 -3.09 -0.07 -22.18
N THR A 235 -3.40 1.14 -22.64
CA THR A 235 -2.39 2.18 -22.89
C THR A 235 -1.70 2.59 -21.59
N ILE A 236 -2.48 2.78 -20.52
CA ILE A 236 -1.97 3.16 -19.21
C ILE A 236 -1.15 2.01 -18.58
N VAL A 237 -1.61 0.76 -18.68
CA VAL A 237 -0.87 -0.41 -18.18
C VAL A 237 0.48 -0.54 -18.88
N THR A 238 0.56 -0.35 -20.19
CA THR A 238 1.84 -0.39 -20.92
C THR A 238 2.81 0.67 -20.38
N ALA A 239 2.34 1.90 -20.14
CA ALA A 239 3.15 2.95 -19.54
C ALA A 239 3.56 2.63 -18.10
N TYR A 240 2.66 2.02 -17.33
CA TYR A 240 2.91 1.59 -15.96
C TYR A 240 4.02 0.52 -15.91
N GLU A 241 3.91 -0.52 -16.75
CA GLU A 241 4.89 -1.61 -16.85
C GLU A 241 6.28 -1.10 -17.24
N GLN A 242 6.35 -0.22 -18.24
CA GLN A 242 7.62 0.41 -18.65
C GLN A 242 8.27 1.16 -17.49
N LEU A 243 7.47 1.92 -16.72
CA LEU A 243 7.98 2.70 -15.61
C LEU A 243 8.49 1.81 -14.47
N VAL A 244 7.74 0.81 -14.04
CA VAL A 244 8.14 -0.05 -12.91
C VAL A 244 9.35 -0.92 -13.23
N GLN A 245 9.50 -1.35 -14.49
CA GLN A 245 10.67 -2.10 -14.94
C GLN A 245 11.93 -1.24 -14.96
N GLN A 246 11.84 0.01 -15.45
CA GLN A 246 12.96 0.95 -15.46
C GLN A 246 13.45 1.30 -14.05
N GLN A 247 12.58 1.20 -13.06
CA GLN A 247 12.85 1.58 -11.67
C GLN A 247 13.06 0.37 -10.74
N GLU A 248 13.04 -0.86 -11.29
CA GLU A 248 13.22 -2.12 -10.53
C GLU A 248 12.27 -2.25 -9.32
N LEU A 249 11.02 -1.77 -9.47
CA LEU A 249 10.03 -1.72 -8.40
C LEU A 249 9.26 -3.04 -8.30
N GLY A 250 9.82 -4.02 -7.57
CA GLY A 250 9.35 -5.41 -7.61
C GLY A 250 7.87 -5.63 -7.27
N LYS A 251 7.35 -4.99 -6.20
CA LYS A 251 5.92 -5.12 -5.83
C LYS A 251 5.00 -4.55 -6.91
N GLN A 252 5.35 -3.37 -7.43
CA GLN A 252 4.59 -2.66 -8.44
C GLN A 252 4.66 -3.39 -9.80
N GLU A 253 5.76 -4.08 -10.09
CA GLU A 253 5.87 -4.97 -11.26
C GLU A 253 4.88 -6.13 -11.19
N ILE A 254 4.76 -6.80 -10.04
CA ILE A 254 3.75 -7.86 -9.83
C ILE A 254 2.35 -7.31 -10.10
N TYR A 255 2.03 -6.14 -9.56
CA TYR A 255 0.72 -5.51 -9.75
C TYR A 255 0.45 -5.13 -11.20
N ALA A 256 1.43 -4.54 -11.90
CA ALA A 256 1.29 -4.16 -13.30
C ALA A 256 1.02 -5.39 -14.19
N VAL A 257 1.79 -6.47 -14.00
CA VAL A 257 1.61 -7.73 -14.73
C VAL A 257 0.27 -8.38 -14.41
N THR A 258 -0.16 -8.36 -13.14
CA THR A 258 -1.49 -8.86 -12.74
C THR A 258 -2.60 -8.08 -13.45
N LEU A 259 -2.50 -6.76 -13.48
CA LEU A 259 -3.47 -5.88 -14.13
C LEU A 259 -3.52 -6.12 -15.65
N ARG A 260 -2.37 -6.36 -16.30
CA ARG A 260 -2.33 -6.79 -17.71
C ARG A 260 -3.09 -8.10 -17.92
N GLY A 261 -2.89 -9.10 -17.05
CA GLY A 261 -3.62 -10.37 -17.13
C GLY A 261 -5.12 -10.17 -16.97
N ASN A 262 -5.54 -9.28 -16.06
CA ASN A 262 -6.94 -8.91 -15.87
C ASN A 262 -7.55 -8.24 -17.11
N LEU A 263 -6.80 -7.36 -17.79
CA LEU A 263 -7.24 -6.74 -19.05
C LEU A 263 -7.36 -7.76 -20.18
N GLN A 264 -6.38 -8.65 -20.33
CA GLN A 264 -6.44 -9.75 -21.30
C GLN A 264 -7.65 -10.65 -21.04
N ARG A 265 -7.95 -10.96 -19.77
CA ARG A 265 -9.16 -11.68 -19.38
C ARG A 265 -10.43 -10.91 -19.78
N ALA A 266 -10.48 -9.60 -19.55
CA ALA A 266 -11.62 -8.76 -19.95
C ALA A 266 -11.80 -8.67 -21.48
N GLN A 267 -10.70 -8.80 -22.24
CA GLN A 267 -10.68 -8.90 -23.70
C GLN A 267 -10.99 -10.31 -24.24
N GLN A 268 -11.30 -11.27 -23.34
CA GLN A 268 -11.54 -12.68 -23.66
C GLN A 268 -10.31 -13.43 -24.22
N GLU A 269 -9.10 -12.90 -23.98
CA GLU A 269 -7.84 -13.52 -24.36
C GLU A 269 -7.34 -14.48 -23.26
N TYR A 270 -8.18 -15.44 -22.85
CA TYR A 270 -7.99 -16.22 -21.61
C TYR A 270 -6.66 -16.97 -21.53
N THR A 271 -6.21 -17.59 -22.64
CA THR A 271 -4.92 -18.29 -22.67
C THR A 271 -3.74 -17.35 -22.43
N LYS A 272 -3.78 -16.13 -22.99
CA LYS A 272 -2.76 -15.12 -22.76
C LYS A 272 -2.83 -14.59 -21.31
N ALA A 273 -4.04 -14.40 -20.79
CA ALA A 273 -4.23 -14.00 -19.40
C ALA A 273 -3.60 -15.01 -18.42
N LEU A 274 -3.82 -16.32 -18.64
CA LEU A 274 -3.21 -17.38 -17.83
C LEU A 274 -1.67 -17.39 -17.94
N GLN A 275 -1.11 -17.20 -19.14
CA GLN A 275 0.34 -17.05 -19.31
C GLN A 275 0.89 -15.82 -18.56
N THR A 276 0.14 -14.72 -18.57
CA THR A 276 0.50 -13.50 -17.85
C THR A 276 0.43 -13.70 -16.32
N TYR A 277 -0.57 -14.41 -15.80
CA TYR A 277 -0.63 -14.73 -14.37
C TYR A 277 0.51 -15.67 -13.96
N GLN A 278 0.91 -16.63 -14.80
CA GLN A 278 2.09 -17.44 -14.55
C GLN A 278 3.38 -16.58 -14.47
N ALA A 279 3.52 -15.58 -15.34
CA ALA A 279 4.64 -14.63 -15.23
C ALA A 279 4.57 -13.82 -13.92
N ALA A 280 3.38 -13.45 -13.45
CA ALA A 280 3.22 -12.81 -12.14
C ALA A 280 3.60 -13.73 -10.98
N HIS A 281 3.31 -15.04 -11.06
CA HIS A 281 3.77 -16.04 -10.09
C HIS A 281 5.30 -16.05 -9.99
N ASP A 282 6.01 -16.05 -11.13
CA ASP A 282 7.47 -16.03 -11.15
C ASP A 282 8.05 -14.78 -10.47
N LEU A 283 7.42 -13.63 -10.66
CA LEU A 283 7.79 -12.38 -10.00
C LEU A 283 7.51 -12.43 -8.49
N VAL A 284 6.38 -12.99 -8.07
CA VAL A 284 6.05 -13.18 -6.65
C VAL A 284 7.12 -14.02 -5.96
N HIS A 285 7.59 -15.10 -6.58
CA HIS A 285 8.67 -15.91 -6.03
C HIS A 285 10.02 -15.18 -6.03
N ARG A 286 10.35 -14.46 -7.11
CA ARG A 286 11.58 -13.67 -7.22
C ARG A 286 11.70 -12.62 -6.12
N TYR A 287 10.60 -11.89 -5.86
CA TYR A 287 10.56 -10.80 -4.89
C TYR A 287 10.02 -11.21 -3.51
N GLN A 288 9.76 -12.50 -3.30
CA GLN A 288 9.30 -13.08 -2.03
C GLN A 288 7.95 -12.53 -1.49
N TYR A 289 7.09 -11.98 -2.36
CA TYR A 289 5.75 -11.50 -2.00
C TYR A 289 4.69 -12.62 -1.91
N THR A 290 5.03 -13.72 -1.22
CA THR A 290 4.23 -14.97 -1.24
C THR A 290 2.80 -14.83 -0.74
N ARG A 291 2.51 -13.84 0.13
CA ARG A 291 1.14 -13.52 0.59
C ARG A 291 0.22 -13.02 -0.53
N TYR A 292 0.77 -12.61 -1.67
CA TYR A 292 0.01 -12.21 -2.85
C TYR A 292 -0.42 -13.41 -3.72
N LEU A 293 0.11 -14.61 -3.50
CA LEU A 293 -0.21 -15.80 -4.30
C LEU A 293 -1.73 -16.11 -4.37
N PRO A 294 -2.50 -16.06 -3.27
CA PRO A 294 -3.94 -16.34 -3.34
C PRO A 294 -4.69 -15.42 -4.31
N TRP A 295 -4.29 -14.14 -4.40
CA TRP A 295 -4.87 -13.19 -5.34
C TRP A 295 -4.62 -13.58 -6.80
N LEU A 296 -3.41 -14.06 -7.14
CA LEU A 296 -3.14 -14.54 -8.50
C LEU A 296 -3.96 -15.79 -8.81
N THR A 297 -3.96 -16.75 -7.89
CA THR A 297 -4.68 -18.02 -8.05
C THR A 297 -6.19 -17.80 -8.22
N VAL A 298 -6.78 -16.81 -7.55
CA VAL A 298 -8.19 -16.48 -7.75
C VAL A 298 -8.44 -15.87 -9.14
N GLN A 299 -7.53 -15.06 -9.69
CA GLN A 299 -7.67 -14.53 -11.06
C GLN A 299 -7.57 -15.63 -12.11
N GLU A 300 -6.71 -16.62 -11.91
CA GLU A 300 -6.65 -17.82 -12.75
C GLU A 300 -7.97 -18.59 -12.69
N SER A 301 -8.53 -18.79 -11.48
CA SER A 301 -9.84 -19.44 -11.34
C SER A 301 -10.92 -18.71 -12.13
N TRP A 302 -10.88 -17.37 -12.14
CA TRP A 302 -11.83 -16.55 -12.88
C TRP A 302 -11.72 -16.80 -14.38
N CYS A 303 -10.50 -16.91 -14.92
CA CYS A 303 -10.29 -17.31 -16.30
C CYS A 303 -10.91 -18.69 -16.59
N TYR A 304 -10.66 -19.69 -15.75
CA TYR A 304 -11.23 -21.03 -15.93
C TYR A 304 -12.76 -21.04 -15.87
N LEU A 305 -13.37 -20.27 -14.97
CA LEU A 305 -14.83 -20.09 -14.92
C LEU A 305 -15.38 -19.52 -16.23
N LEU A 306 -14.74 -18.49 -16.79
CA LEU A 306 -15.16 -17.87 -18.05
C LEU A 306 -14.97 -18.80 -19.26
N MET A 307 -14.02 -19.73 -19.20
CA MET A 307 -13.82 -20.78 -20.21
C MET A 307 -14.76 -21.98 -20.03
N GLY A 308 -15.51 -22.05 -18.93
CA GLY A 308 -16.37 -23.19 -18.60
C GLY A 308 -15.62 -24.41 -18.04
N ASP A 309 -14.33 -24.29 -17.73
CA ASP A 309 -13.55 -25.35 -17.09
C ASP A 309 -13.77 -25.31 -15.57
N LEU A 310 -14.91 -25.84 -15.15
CA LEU A 310 -15.30 -25.86 -13.74
C LEU A 310 -14.37 -26.73 -12.88
N ARG A 311 -13.64 -27.68 -13.47
CA ARG A 311 -12.71 -28.54 -12.75
C ARG A 311 -11.48 -27.75 -12.33
N GLU A 312 -10.83 -27.09 -13.28
CA GLU A 312 -9.66 -26.26 -12.99
C GLU A 312 -10.03 -25.03 -12.15
N ALA A 313 -11.17 -24.40 -12.44
CA ALA A 313 -11.68 -23.29 -11.62
C ALA A 313 -11.79 -23.67 -10.14
N ARG A 314 -12.40 -24.82 -9.84
CA ARG A 314 -12.53 -25.31 -8.46
C ARG A 314 -11.18 -25.60 -7.82
N ALA A 315 -10.27 -26.22 -8.55
CA ALA A 315 -8.94 -26.55 -8.03
C ALA A 315 -8.18 -25.29 -7.59
N ARG A 316 -8.21 -24.24 -8.44
CA ARG A 316 -7.60 -22.94 -8.13
C ARG A 316 -8.30 -22.22 -6.98
N LEU A 317 -9.64 -22.22 -6.94
CA LEU A 317 -10.38 -21.63 -5.82
C LEU A 317 -10.03 -22.29 -4.48
N GLN A 318 -9.96 -23.62 -4.44
CA GLN A 318 -9.56 -24.33 -3.23
C GLN A 318 -8.14 -23.93 -2.79
N GLN A 319 -7.19 -23.93 -3.73
CA GLN A 319 -5.81 -23.53 -3.46
C GLN A 319 -5.71 -22.10 -2.92
N ALA A 320 -6.49 -21.15 -3.47
CA ALA A 320 -6.51 -19.77 -2.98
C ALA A 320 -7.08 -19.67 -1.55
N LEU A 321 -8.13 -20.45 -1.25
CA LEU A 321 -8.80 -20.44 0.06
C LEU A 321 -7.97 -21.10 1.17
N ASP A 322 -7.11 -22.06 0.86
CA ASP A 322 -6.28 -22.77 1.85
C ASP A 322 -5.35 -21.82 2.65
N HIS A 323 -5.06 -20.64 2.09
CA HIS A 323 -4.16 -19.64 2.67
C HIS A 323 -4.77 -18.24 2.77
N ALA A 324 -6.07 -18.11 2.54
CA ALA A 324 -6.76 -16.82 2.56
C ALA A 324 -6.95 -16.31 4.00
N ASP A 325 -6.65 -15.04 4.23
CA ASP A 325 -7.20 -14.33 5.39
C ASP A 325 -8.70 -14.03 5.20
N TYR A 326 -9.35 -13.50 6.25
CA TYR A 326 -10.79 -13.27 6.21
C TYR A 326 -11.20 -12.26 5.13
N GLY A 327 -10.46 -11.15 4.96
CA GLY A 327 -10.73 -10.18 3.90
C GLY A 327 -10.58 -10.78 2.50
N GLN A 328 -9.55 -11.60 2.29
CA GLN A 328 -9.35 -12.36 1.06
C GLN A 328 -10.51 -13.32 0.81
N MET A 329 -10.96 -14.07 1.83
CA MET A 329 -12.13 -14.94 1.71
C MET A 329 -13.37 -14.17 1.25
N MET A 330 -13.63 -12.98 1.80
CA MET A 330 -14.79 -12.17 1.41
C MET A 330 -14.70 -11.70 -0.04
N SER A 331 -13.49 -11.43 -0.55
CA SER A 331 -13.26 -11.19 -1.99
C SER A 331 -13.44 -12.45 -2.84
N PHE A 332 -12.94 -13.59 -2.37
CA PHE A 332 -12.96 -14.87 -3.10
C PHE A 332 -14.34 -15.51 -3.13
N ASN A 333 -15.25 -15.10 -2.24
CA ASN A 333 -16.66 -15.47 -2.29
C ASN A 333 -17.31 -15.12 -3.62
N ILE A 334 -16.86 -14.06 -4.33
CA ILE A 334 -17.43 -13.69 -5.64
C ILE A 334 -17.18 -14.78 -6.69
N PRO A 335 -15.92 -15.13 -7.06
CA PRO A 335 -15.68 -16.19 -8.03
C PRO A 335 -16.17 -17.57 -7.53
N LEU A 336 -16.13 -17.83 -6.22
CA LEU A 336 -16.69 -19.04 -5.65
C LEU A 336 -18.22 -19.11 -5.84
N ALA A 337 -18.94 -18.01 -5.65
CA ALA A 337 -20.36 -17.94 -5.91
C ALA A 337 -20.66 -18.18 -7.40
N ILE A 338 -19.88 -17.61 -8.32
CA ILE A 338 -20.02 -17.88 -9.76
C ILE A 338 -19.81 -19.37 -10.06
N TYR A 339 -18.80 -20.01 -9.46
CA TYR A 339 -18.62 -21.46 -9.56
C TYR A 339 -19.88 -22.23 -9.14
N HIS A 340 -20.47 -21.88 -8.00
CA HIS A 340 -21.69 -22.51 -7.49
C HIS A 340 -22.90 -22.24 -8.38
N LEU A 341 -23.07 -21.04 -8.94
CA LEU A 341 -24.12 -20.74 -9.91
C LEU A 341 -24.02 -21.62 -11.15
N LEU A 342 -22.82 -21.72 -11.74
CA LEU A 342 -22.56 -22.55 -12.92
C LEU A 342 -22.72 -24.05 -12.63
N SER A 343 -22.58 -24.45 -11.37
CA SER A 343 -22.77 -25.83 -10.90
C SER A 343 -24.20 -26.14 -10.42
N GLY A 344 -25.16 -25.21 -10.56
CA GLY A 344 -26.56 -25.37 -10.16
C GLY A 344 -26.82 -25.26 -8.66
N GLN A 345 -25.86 -24.77 -7.88
CA GLN A 345 -25.93 -24.63 -6.41
C GLN A 345 -26.31 -23.20 -6.01
N TYR A 346 -27.50 -22.76 -6.43
CA TYR A 346 -27.94 -21.37 -6.33
C TYR A 346 -28.00 -20.83 -4.89
N PHE A 347 -28.43 -21.64 -3.92
CA PHE A 347 -28.50 -21.22 -2.51
C PHE A 347 -27.12 -20.93 -1.94
N VAL A 348 -26.13 -21.79 -2.23
CA VAL A 348 -24.74 -21.57 -1.78
C VAL A 348 -24.17 -20.30 -2.40
N ALA A 349 -24.39 -20.09 -3.70
CA ALA A 349 -23.96 -18.87 -4.37
C ALA A 349 -24.58 -17.61 -3.77
N HIS A 350 -25.89 -17.65 -3.48
CA HIS A 350 -26.59 -16.56 -2.82
C HIS A 350 -25.95 -16.21 -1.48
N ASP A 351 -25.70 -17.21 -0.62
CA ASP A 351 -25.17 -16.98 0.72
C ASP A 351 -23.74 -16.41 0.68
N LEU A 352 -22.92 -16.86 -0.27
CA LEU A 352 -21.57 -16.31 -0.49
C LEU A 352 -21.60 -14.84 -0.94
N LEU A 353 -22.49 -14.50 -1.88
CA LEU A 353 -22.65 -13.11 -2.34
C LEU A 353 -23.22 -12.22 -1.23
N ALA A 354 -24.20 -12.71 -0.47
CA ALA A 354 -24.79 -11.99 0.64
C ALA A 354 -23.75 -11.71 1.74
N ALA A 355 -22.93 -12.69 2.09
CA ALA A 355 -21.85 -12.53 3.06
C ALA A 355 -20.80 -11.50 2.60
N SER A 356 -20.37 -11.57 1.33
CA SER A 356 -19.43 -10.59 0.77
C SER A 356 -20.02 -9.18 0.74
N LEU A 357 -21.29 -9.03 0.33
CA LEU A 357 -21.97 -7.74 0.32
C LEU A 357 -22.08 -7.15 1.73
N GLU A 358 -22.51 -7.95 2.72
CA GLU A 358 -22.60 -7.53 4.12
C GLU A 358 -21.23 -7.12 4.69
N TYR A 359 -20.16 -7.83 4.30
CA TYR A 359 -18.80 -7.48 4.66
C TYR A 359 -18.42 -6.08 4.18
N TYR A 360 -18.59 -5.79 2.89
CA TYR A 360 -18.17 -4.51 2.30
C TYR A 360 -19.12 -3.33 2.62
N GLU A 361 -20.39 -3.59 2.94
CA GLU A 361 -21.36 -2.54 3.26
C GLU A 361 -21.41 -2.17 4.75
N ARG A 362 -21.20 -3.13 5.65
CA ARG A 362 -21.61 -2.97 7.07
C ARG A 362 -20.57 -3.37 8.10
N SER A 363 -19.81 -4.43 7.87
CA SER A 363 -18.97 -5.02 8.92
C SER A 363 -17.49 -4.74 8.73
N GLY A 364 -16.91 -5.16 7.61
CA GLY A 364 -15.45 -5.24 7.43
C GLY A 364 -14.76 -6.03 8.55
N ASP A 365 -13.43 -6.05 8.57
CA ASP A 365 -12.69 -6.49 9.76
C ASP A 365 -12.76 -5.44 10.87
N THR A 366 -12.65 -5.92 12.10
CA THR A 366 -12.46 -5.06 13.26
C THR A 366 -11.17 -4.26 13.14
N LEU A 367 -11.25 -2.94 13.36
CA LEU A 367 -10.09 -2.07 13.49
C LEU A 367 -9.38 -2.25 14.83
#